data_AF-A0A1G3I775-F1
#
_entry.id   AF-A0A1G3I775-F1
#
_cell.length_a   1.000
_cell.length_b   1.000
_cell.length_c   1.000
_cell.angle_alpha   90.00
_cell.angle_beta   90.00
_cell.angle_gamma   90.00
#
_symmetry.space_group_name_H-M   'P 1'
#
loop_
_entity.id
_entity.type
_entity.pdbx_description
1 polymer ?
#
loop_
_entity_poly.entity_id
_entity_poly.type
_entity_poly.pdbx_seq_one_letter_code
_entity_poly.pdbx_strand_id
1 'polypeptide(L)'
;MVLIWGLASVSVAFLAHVLIWRISPPRNSGVALIRTFVGTFVVLTALGLLAAKAGADIMPGGVMEYIHVLVFYVALMCGYIMTYPAIEVKSPSLTIVDMIADAGSDGLPVERLYERLDDDNLLWPRVNDLVGERAVIFDRGFYRLTAKGRFIARVFTVFRGMLGAAKKGG
;
A
#
# COMPACT_ATOMS: atom_id res chain seq x y z
N MET A 1 5.86 26.96 -9.27
CA MET A 1 6.52 26.52 -8.02
C MET A 1 5.60 25.72 -7.11
N VAL A 2 4.37 26.18 -6.85
CA VAL A 2 3.35 25.48 -6.03
C VAL A 2 3.24 23.97 -6.30
N LEU A 3 3.04 23.55 -7.55
CA LEU A 3 2.88 22.12 -7.89
C LEU A 3 4.14 21.29 -7.59
N ILE A 4 5.31 21.81 -7.93
CA ILE A 4 6.60 21.12 -7.72
C ILE A 4 6.83 20.94 -6.22
N TRP A 5 6.66 22.01 -5.45
CA TRP A 5 6.85 21.99 -4.00
C TRP A 5 5.83 21.08 -3.30
N GLY A 6 4.56 21.15 -3.70
CA GLY A 6 3.50 20.28 -3.18
C GLY A 6 3.78 18.81 -3.48
N LEU A 7 4.13 18.48 -4.73
CA LEU A 7 4.45 17.10 -5.12
C LEU A 7 5.69 16.59 -4.40
N ALA A 8 6.77 17.37 -4.35
CA ALA A 8 7.98 17.02 -3.62
C ALA A 8 7.70 16.76 -2.14
N SER A 9 6.87 17.60 -1.50
CA SER A 9 6.48 17.43 -0.10
C SER A 9 5.72 16.12 0.13
N VAL A 10 4.76 15.80 -0.74
CA VAL A 10 4.02 14.53 -0.66
C VAL A 10 4.95 13.34 -0.92
N SER A 11 5.86 13.43 -1.88
CA SER A 11 6.82 12.37 -2.17
C SER A 11 7.73 12.10 -0.97
N VAL A 12 8.25 13.14 -0.32
CA VAL A 12 9.08 12.99 0.89
C VAL A 12 8.27 12.39 2.04
N ALA A 13 7.02 12.81 2.24
CA ALA A 13 6.16 12.23 3.28
C ALA A 13 5.84 10.75 3.02
N PHE A 14 5.61 10.39 1.76
CA PHE A 14 5.41 9.00 1.36
C PHE A 14 6.67 8.15 1.58
N LEU A 15 7.85 8.67 1.22
CA LEU A 15 9.12 7.99 1.48
C LEU A 15 9.37 7.84 2.99
N ALA A 16 9.10 8.88 3.79
CA ALA A 16 9.22 8.82 5.24
C ALA A 16 8.30 7.74 5.82
N HIS A 17 7.04 7.67 5.37
CA HIS A 17 6.12 6.61 5.75
C HIS A 17 6.69 5.21 5.41
N VAL A 18 7.12 4.98 4.17
CA VAL A 18 7.70 3.70 3.74
C VAL A 18 8.91 3.32 4.59
N LEU A 19 9.82 4.27 4.85
CA LEU A 19 11.02 4.03 5.65
C LEU A 19 10.69 3.73 7.12
N ILE A 20 9.81 4.51 7.74
CA ILE A 20 9.41 4.33 9.14
C ILE A 20 8.71 2.96 9.32
N TRP A 21 7.82 2.58 8.41
CA TRP A 21 7.08 1.31 8.50
C TRP A 21 7.95 0.09 8.20
N ARG A 22 8.99 0.27 7.38
CA ARG A 22 9.98 -0.78 7.14
C ARG A 22 10.81 -1.10 8.38
N ILE A 23 11.09 -0.10 9.22
CA ILE A 23 11.92 -0.27 10.43
C ILE A 23 11.04 -0.68 11.62
N SER A 24 9.93 0.02 11.84
CA SER A 24 9.07 -0.19 13.00
C SER A 24 7.61 0.08 12.65
N PRO A 25 6.84 -0.94 12.21
CA PRO A 25 5.42 -0.77 11.91
C PRO A 25 4.66 -0.38 13.20
N PRO A 26 3.96 0.76 13.21
CA PRO A 26 3.25 1.24 14.39
C PRO A 26 2.03 0.38 14.70
N ARG A 27 1.66 0.31 16.00
CA ARG A 27 0.48 -0.42 16.45
C ARG A 27 -0.84 0.21 15.98
N ASN A 28 -0.84 1.54 15.81
CA ASN A 28 -1.97 2.31 15.26
C ASN A 28 -1.53 3.00 13.96
N SER A 29 -1.69 2.28 12.85
CA SER A 29 -1.23 2.70 11.52
C SER A 29 -1.86 4.01 11.07
N GLY A 30 -3.16 4.23 11.33
CA GLY A 30 -3.85 5.46 10.93
C GLY A 30 -3.32 6.72 11.62
N VAL A 31 -3.21 6.71 12.95
CA VAL A 31 -2.68 7.86 13.71
C VAL A 31 -1.23 8.13 13.35
N ALA A 32 -0.43 7.09 13.17
CA ALA A 32 0.96 7.24 12.77
C ALA A 32 1.09 7.83 11.35
N LEU A 33 0.22 7.45 10.41
CA LEU A 33 0.22 7.99 9.04
C LEU A 33 -0.01 9.50 9.08
N ILE A 34 -1.04 9.93 9.82
CA ILE A 34 -1.38 11.36 9.98
C ILE A 34 -0.19 12.12 10.57
N ARG A 35 0.41 11.62 11.65
CA ARG A 35 1.60 12.25 12.27
C ARG A 35 2.77 12.36 11.30
N THR A 36 3.01 11.34 10.49
CA THR A 36 4.10 11.32 9.51
C THR A 36 3.88 12.36 8.42
N PHE A 37 2.68 12.42 7.84
CA PHE A 37 2.36 13.39 6.80
C PHE A 37 2.32 14.83 7.35
N VAL A 38 1.68 15.06 8.49
CA VAL A 38 1.64 16.41 9.10
C VAL A 38 3.03 16.86 9.52
N GLY A 39 3.80 15.99 10.20
CA GLY A 39 5.16 16.30 10.63
C GLY A 39 6.08 16.64 9.47
N THR A 40 6.05 15.84 8.40
CA THR A 40 6.86 16.10 7.20
C THR A 40 6.49 17.44 6.54
N PHE A 41 5.19 17.74 6.42
CA PHE A 41 4.73 19.00 5.85
C PHE A 41 5.20 20.22 6.65
N VAL A 42 5.07 20.17 7.97
CA VAL A 42 5.50 21.25 8.88
C VAL A 42 7.01 21.47 8.76
N VAL A 43 7.80 20.38 8.82
CA VAL A 43 9.27 20.46 8.71
C VAL A 43 9.69 21.04 7.37
N LEU A 44 9.14 20.54 6.25
CA LEU A 44 9.49 21.03 4.92
C LEU A 44 9.07 22.48 4.73
N THR A 45 7.90 22.88 5.21
CA THR A 45 7.45 24.29 5.14
C THR A 45 8.38 25.19 5.96
N ALA A 46 8.77 24.79 7.17
CA ALA A 46 9.70 25.55 7.99
C ALA A 46 11.08 25.70 7.31
N LEU A 47 11.61 24.61 6.75
CA LEU A 47 12.87 24.62 5.99
C LEU A 47 12.77 25.49 4.74
N GLY A 48 11.64 25.43 4.02
CA GLY A 48 11.39 26.25 2.84
C GLY A 48 11.35 27.75 3.17
N LEU A 49 10.70 28.13 4.28
CA LEU A 49 10.68 29.52 4.75
C LEU A 49 12.07 30.02 5.15
N LEU A 50 12.90 29.17 5.78
CA LEU A 50 14.29 29.51 6.10
C LEU A 50 15.15 29.64 4.84
N ALA A 51 14.98 28.75 3.85
CA ALA A 51 15.67 28.80 2.58
C ALA A 51 15.27 30.02 1.72
N ALA A 52 13.99 30.39 1.74
CA ALA A 52 13.50 31.60 1.06
C ALA A 52 14.16 32.87 1.62
N LYS A 53 14.33 32.96 2.96
CA LYS A 53 15.10 34.05 3.59
C LYS A 53 16.57 34.07 3.17
N ALA A 54 17.12 32.92 2.77
CA ALA A 54 18.48 32.80 2.26
C ALA A 54 18.60 33.04 0.74
N GLY A 55 17.50 33.43 0.07
CA GLY A 55 17.49 33.76 -1.37
C GLY A 55 17.24 32.58 -2.31
N ALA A 56 16.70 31.46 -1.83
CA ALA A 56 16.35 30.33 -2.68
C ALA A 56 15.09 30.61 -3.52
N ASP A 57 15.22 30.61 -4.85
CA ASP A 57 14.16 31.01 -5.81
C ASP A 57 13.15 29.90 -6.16
N ILE A 58 13.32 28.72 -5.54
CA ILE A 58 12.48 27.52 -5.74
C ILE A 58 11.30 27.45 -4.77
N MET A 59 11.14 28.44 -3.89
CA MET A 59 10.14 28.45 -2.84
C MET A 59 8.87 29.19 -3.25
N PRO A 60 7.69 28.83 -2.69
CA PRO A 60 6.47 29.60 -2.88
C PRO A 60 6.67 31.05 -2.43
N GLY A 61 6.36 32.01 -3.31
CA GLY A 61 6.71 33.43 -3.15
C GLY A 61 5.80 34.21 -2.21
N GLY A 62 4.62 33.66 -1.86
CA GLY A 62 3.62 34.35 -1.04
C GLY A 62 2.71 33.43 -0.25
N VAL A 63 2.01 34.01 0.74
CA VAL A 63 1.09 33.28 1.65
C VAL A 63 0.03 32.50 0.88
N MET A 64 -0.53 33.08 -0.18
CA MET A 64 -1.52 32.41 -1.02
C MET A 64 -0.95 31.15 -1.69
N GLU A 65 0.30 31.17 -2.13
CA GLU A 65 0.92 30.00 -2.73
C GLU A 65 1.08 28.87 -1.70
N TYR A 66 1.44 29.18 -0.46
CA TYR A 66 1.47 28.19 0.63
C TYR A 66 0.09 27.62 0.95
N ILE A 67 -0.98 28.43 0.87
CA ILE A 67 -2.36 27.94 1.02
C ILE A 67 -2.70 26.94 -0.10
N HIS A 68 -2.33 27.23 -1.36
CA HIS A 68 -2.55 26.29 -2.46
C HIS A 68 -1.76 24.99 -2.27
N VAL A 69 -0.49 25.08 -1.84
CA VAL A 69 0.31 23.90 -1.50
C VAL A 69 -0.37 23.09 -0.39
N LEU A 70 -0.85 23.74 0.67
CA LEU A 70 -1.50 23.09 1.80
C LEU A 70 -2.77 22.35 1.35
N VAL A 71 -3.64 23.01 0.59
CA VAL A 71 -4.89 22.39 0.09
C VAL A 71 -4.57 21.18 -0.80
N PHE A 72 -3.61 21.32 -1.71
CA PHE A 72 -3.16 20.22 -2.57
C PHE A 72 -2.58 19.05 -1.77
N TYR A 73 -1.72 19.34 -0.79
CA TYR A 73 -1.10 18.35 0.07
C TYR A 73 -2.13 17.59 0.90
N VAL A 74 -3.07 18.30 1.53
CA VAL A 74 -4.14 17.71 2.34
C VAL A 74 -5.04 16.84 1.49
N ALA A 75 -5.39 17.25 0.27
CA ALA A 75 -6.21 16.45 -0.64
C ALA A 75 -5.53 15.10 -0.96
N LEU A 76 -4.24 15.11 -1.30
CA LEU A 76 -3.48 13.88 -1.57
C LEU A 76 -3.28 13.03 -0.32
N MET A 77 -2.97 13.64 0.82
CA MET A 77 -2.85 12.96 2.10
C MET A 77 -4.15 12.23 2.46
N CYS A 78 -5.30 12.88 2.34
CA CYS A 78 -6.60 12.27 2.61
C CYS A 78 -6.89 11.10 1.67
N GLY A 79 -6.67 11.28 0.36
CA GLY A 79 -6.83 10.19 -0.61
C GLY A 79 -5.94 8.98 -0.30
N TYR A 80 -4.70 9.24 0.14
CA TYR A 80 -3.79 8.18 0.57
C TYR A 80 -4.25 7.47 1.85
N ILE A 81 -4.60 8.23 2.90
CA ILE A 81 -5.08 7.69 4.18
C ILE A 81 -6.33 6.84 3.98
N MET A 82 -7.28 7.28 3.15
CA MET A 82 -8.51 6.51 2.86
C MET A 82 -8.22 5.19 2.14
N THR A 83 -7.20 5.17 1.28
CA THR A 83 -6.81 3.98 0.52
C THR A 83 -5.95 3.03 1.36
N TYR A 84 -5.26 3.53 2.39
CA TYR A 84 -4.30 2.76 3.18
C TYR A 84 -4.89 1.52 3.87
N PRO A 85 -6.09 1.52 4.50
CA PRO A 85 -6.69 0.32 5.06
C PRO A 85 -6.91 -0.80 4.03
N ALA A 86 -7.28 -0.45 2.79
CA ALA A 86 -7.44 -1.43 1.71
C ALA A 86 -6.10 -2.06 1.29
N ILE A 87 -4.99 -1.36 1.54
CA ILE A 87 -3.63 -1.85 1.32
C ILE A 87 -3.14 -2.69 2.52
N GLU A 88 -3.48 -2.27 3.74
CA GLU A 88 -3.03 -2.92 4.98
C GLU A 88 -3.77 -4.26 5.23
N VAL A 89 -5.07 -4.32 4.96
CA VAL A 89 -5.89 -5.52 5.16
C VAL A 89 -5.62 -6.52 4.02
N LYS A 90 -5.27 -7.77 4.37
CA LYS A 90 -5.18 -8.86 3.39
C LYS A 90 -6.56 -9.07 2.76
N SER A 91 -6.69 -8.86 1.45
CA SER A 91 -7.89 -9.34 0.76
C SER A 91 -7.91 -10.88 0.79
N PRO A 92 -9.05 -11.51 1.09
CA PRO A 92 -9.15 -12.97 1.06
C PRO A 92 -8.69 -13.61 -0.25
N SER A 93 -8.93 -12.96 -1.39
CA SER A 93 -8.48 -13.41 -2.70
C SER A 93 -6.94 -13.41 -2.82
N LEU A 94 -6.26 -12.41 -2.25
CA LEU A 94 -4.80 -12.39 -2.22
C LEU A 94 -4.24 -13.47 -1.30
N THR A 95 -4.90 -13.74 -0.16
CA THR A 95 -4.53 -14.86 0.72
C THR A 95 -4.62 -16.20 -0.02
N ILE A 96 -5.68 -16.43 -0.80
CA ILE A 96 -5.83 -17.64 -1.63
C ILE A 96 -4.69 -17.73 -2.66
N VAL A 97 -4.39 -16.63 -3.35
CA VAL A 97 -3.30 -16.56 -4.34
C VAL A 97 -1.94 -16.84 -3.69
N ASP A 98 -1.65 -16.26 -2.52
CA ASP A 98 -0.43 -16.51 -1.75
C ASP A 98 -0.33 -17.99 -1.33
N MET A 99 -1.43 -18.59 -0.83
CA MET A 99 -1.46 -20.01 -0.45
C MET A 99 -1.18 -20.95 -1.65
N ILE A 100 -1.75 -20.64 -2.82
CA ILE A 100 -1.50 -21.41 -4.04
C ILE A 100 -0.07 -21.17 -4.55
N ALA A 101 0.45 -19.95 -4.42
CA ALA A 101 1.83 -19.62 -4.78
C ALA A 101 2.83 -20.41 -3.91
N ASP A 102 2.59 -20.46 -2.60
CA ASP A 102 3.43 -21.17 -1.62
C ASP A 102 3.42 -22.69 -1.85
N ALA A 103 2.31 -23.24 -2.36
CA ALA A 103 2.22 -24.64 -2.77
C ALA A 103 3.05 -24.99 -4.04
N GLY A 104 3.55 -23.97 -4.76
CA GLY A 104 4.50 -24.15 -5.85
C GLY A 104 3.97 -24.98 -7.02
N SER A 105 4.85 -25.81 -7.61
CA SER A 105 4.52 -26.67 -8.75
C SER A 105 3.62 -27.85 -8.40
N ASP A 106 3.41 -28.14 -7.12
CA ASP A 106 2.57 -29.26 -6.68
C ASP A 106 1.09 -28.84 -6.61
N GLY A 107 0.84 -27.52 -6.48
CA GLY A 107 -0.50 -26.95 -6.39
C GLY A 107 -1.10 -27.15 -5.01
N LEU A 108 -2.14 -26.37 -4.71
CA LEU A 108 -2.82 -26.44 -3.42
C LEU A 108 -3.99 -27.43 -3.51
N PRO A 109 -4.01 -28.52 -2.72
CA PRO A 109 -5.16 -29.41 -2.68
C PRO A 109 -6.38 -28.67 -2.10
N VAL A 110 -7.55 -28.98 -2.66
CA VAL A 110 -8.82 -28.34 -2.29
C VAL A 110 -9.10 -28.45 -0.78
N GLU A 111 -8.81 -29.60 -0.19
CA GLU A 111 -9.04 -29.92 1.22
C GLU A 111 -8.24 -28.99 2.15
N ARG A 112 -7.01 -28.60 1.76
CA ARG A 112 -6.19 -27.64 2.50
C ARG A 112 -6.77 -26.22 2.46
N LEU A 113 -7.52 -25.89 1.41
CA LEU A 113 -8.20 -24.60 1.33
C LEU A 113 -9.40 -24.56 2.29
N TYR A 114 -10.13 -25.68 2.41
CA TYR A 114 -11.23 -25.86 3.35
C TYR A 114 -10.78 -25.82 4.82
N GLU A 115 -9.69 -26.51 5.18
CA GLU A 115 -9.20 -26.59 6.57
C GLU A 115 -8.75 -25.26 7.17
N ARG A 116 -8.39 -24.27 6.34
CA ARG A 116 -7.76 -23.02 6.80
C ARG A 116 -8.77 -21.87 6.95
N LEU A 117 -10.02 -22.05 6.50
CA LEU A 117 -10.95 -20.95 6.26
C LEU A 117 -12.40 -21.39 6.52
N ASP A 118 -12.84 -21.25 7.79
CA ASP A 118 -14.15 -21.66 8.36
C ASP A 118 -15.41 -21.01 7.72
N ASP A 119 -15.29 -20.16 6.69
CA ASP A 119 -16.39 -19.30 6.21
C ASP A 119 -16.75 -19.58 4.73
N ASP A 120 -17.40 -20.72 4.51
CA ASP A 120 -17.75 -21.26 3.19
C ASP A 120 -18.57 -20.28 2.32
N ASN A 121 -19.36 -19.37 2.90
CA ASN A 121 -20.29 -18.52 2.14
C ASN A 121 -19.64 -17.32 1.43
N LEU A 122 -18.42 -16.91 1.78
CA LEU A 122 -17.77 -15.69 1.25
C LEU A 122 -16.56 -15.95 0.34
N LEU A 123 -16.07 -17.18 0.30
CA LEU A 123 -14.81 -17.54 -0.36
C LEU A 123 -14.99 -18.26 -1.69
N TRP A 124 -15.98 -19.15 -1.81
CA TRP A 124 -16.28 -19.82 -3.09
C TRP A 124 -16.52 -18.84 -4.24
N PRO A 125 -17.27 -17.73 -4.05
CA PRO A 125 -17.36 -16.69 -5.07
C PRO A 125 -15.97 -16.17 -5.48
N ARG A 126 -15.06 -15.94 -4.54
CA ARG A 126 -13.72 -15.39 -4.81
C ARG A 126 -12.78 -16.37 -5.51
N VAL A 127 -12.82 -17.65 -5.14
CA VAL A 127 -12.06 -18.71 -5.85
C VAL A 127 -12.58 -18.83 -7.27
N ASN A 128 -13.90 -18.83 -7.45
CA ASN A 128 -14.53 -18.87 -8.76
C ASN A 128 -14.22 -17.61 -9.58
N ASP A 129 -14.15 -16.44 -8.97
CA ASP A 129 -13.72 -15.20 -9.62
C ASP A 129 -12.27 -15.34 -10.12
N LEU A 130 -11.35 -15.85 -9.27
CA LEU A 130 -9.94 -16.07 -9.65
C LEU A 130 -9.79 -17.09 -10.79
N VAL A 131 -10.64 -18.12 -10.82
CA VAL A 131 -10.70 -19.11 -11.91
C VAL A 131 -11.29 -18.50 -13.18
N GLY A 132 -12.40 -17.76 -13.06
CA GLY A 132 -13.06 -17.05 -14.16
C GLY A 132 -12.15 -16.00 -14.82
N GLU A 133 -11.35 -15.31 -14.01
CA GLU A 133 -10.35 -14.34 -14.47
C GLU A 133 -9.04 -14.99 -14.98
N ARG A 134 -8.94 -16.32 -14.95
CA ARG A 134 -7.76 -17.12 -15.34
C ARG A 134 -6.51 -16.79 -14.53
N ALA A 135 -6.64 -16.30 -13.30
CA ALA A 135 -5.51 -16.14 -12.38
C ALA A 135 -5.13 -17.48 -11.74
N VAL A 136 -6.13 -18.32 -11.48
CA VAL A 136 -6.01 -19.68 -10.94
C VAL A 136 -6.62 -20.67 -11.94
N ILE A 137 -6.07 -21.88 -12.02
CA ILE A 137 -6.69 -23.02 -12.70
C ILE A 137 -6.92 -24.14 -11.71
N PHE A 138 -7.97 -24.92 -11.94
CA PHE A 138 -8.25 -26.15 -11.22
C PHE A 138 -7.88 -27.34 -12.12
N ASP A 139 -6.94 -28.16 -11.67
CA ASP A 139 -6.47 -29.35 -12.40
C ASP A 139 -6.36 -30.54 -11.43
N ARG A 140 -7.13 -31.61 -11.70
CA ARG A 140 -7.12 -32.88 -10.97
C ARG A 140 -7.21 -32.76 -9.44
N GLY A 141 -8.06 -31.88 -8.92
CA GLY A 141 -8.20 -31.68 -7.47
C GLY A 141 -7.25 -30.64 -6.86
N PHE A 142 -6.39 -30.02 -7.67
CA PHE A 142 -5.42 -29.03 -7.22
C PHE A 142 -5.66 -27.67 -7.88
N TYR A 143 -5.56 -26.61 -7.07
CA TYR A 143 -5.48 -25.24 -7.58
C TYR A 143 -4.04 -24.87 -7.90
N ARG A 144 -3.84 -24.24 -9.06
CA ARG A 144 -2.51 -23.80 -9.54
C ARG A 144 -2.58 -22.39 -10.10
N LEU A 145 -1.55 -21.59 -9.86
CA LEU A 145 -1.46 -20.26 -10.46
C LEU A 145 -1.09 -20.34 -11.95
N THR A 146 -1.77 -19.53 -12.76
CA THR A 146 -1.35 -19.29 -14.14
C THR A 146 -0.17 -18.31 -14.19
N ALA A 147 0.39 -18.05 -15.37
CA ALA A 147 1.39 -16.99 -15.54
C ALA A 147 0.86 -15.61 -15.10
N LYS A 148 -0.42 -15.32 -15.39
CA LYS A 148 -1.12 -14.09 -14.94
C LYS A 148 -1.22 -14.07 -13.41
N GLY A 149 -1.67 -15.16 -12.79
CA GLY A 149 -1.77 -15.27 -11.33
C GLY A 149 -0.43 -15.09 -10.63
N ARG A 150 0.65 -15.70 -11.17
CA ARG A 150 2.01 -15.54 -10.65
C ARG A 150 2.52 -14.09 -10.76
N PHE A 151 2.21 -13.41 -11.85
CA PHE A 151 2.58 -12.00 -12.00
C PHE A 151 1.87 -11.12 -10.96
N ILE A 152 0.56 -11.30 -10.80
CA ILE A 152 -0.24 -10.58 -9.80
C ILE A 152 0.32 -10.84 -8.39
N ALA A 153 0.50 -12.10 -8.02
CA ALA A 153 1.09 -12.50 -6.74
C ALA A 153 2.41 -11.76 -6.49
N ARG A 154 3.32 -11.80 -7.46
CA ARG A 154 4.64 -11.13 -7.36
C ARG A 154 4.53 -9.63 -7.14
N VAL A 155 3.68 -8.93 -7.89
CA VAL A 155 3.49 -7.48 -7.73
C VAL A 155 3.02 -7.16 -6.31
N PHE A 156 2.04 -7.91 -5.80
CA PHE A 156 1.55 -7.74 -4.44
C PHE A 156 2.61 -8.08 -3.39
N THR A 157 3.38 -9.16 -3.56
CA THR A 157 4.47 -9.52 -2.64
C THR A 157 5.52 -8.40 -2.56
N VAL A 158 5.96 -7.86 -3.71
CA VAL A 158 6.93 -6.76 -3.76
C VAL A 158 6.37 -5.51 -3.09
N PHE A 159 5.14 -5.11 -3.44
CA PHE A 159 4.49 -3.94 -2.87
C PHE A 159 4.35 -4.04 -1.33
N ARG A 160 3.99 -5.22 -0.82
CA ARG A 160 3.94 -5.48 0.63
C ARG A 160 5.30 -5.46 1.30
N GLY A 161 6.31 -6.01 0.64
CA GLY A 161 7.70 -5.97 1.12
C GLY A 161 8.19 -4.54 1.28
N MET A 162 7.82 -3.64 0.37
CA MET A 162 8.12 -2.21 0.46
C MET A 162 7.40 -1.54 1.65
N LEU A 163 6.15 -1.91 1.92
CA LEU A 163 5.34 -1.30 2.99
C LEU A 163 5.58 -1.87 4.40
N GLY A 164 6.49 -2.84 4.56
CA GLY A 164 6.74 -3.48 5.87
C GLY A 164 5.58 -4.37 6.36
N ALA A 165 4.49 -4.49 5.59
CA ALA A 165 3.30 -5.29 5.89
C ALA A 165 3.55 -6.82 5.79
N ALA A 166 4.78 -7.23 5.45
CA ALA A 166 5.20 -8.62 5.39
C ALA A 166 5.33 -9.30 6.77
N LYS A 167 5.35 -8.55 7.88
CA LYS A 167 5.60 -9.11 9.22
C LYS A 167 4.37 -9.39 10.10
N LYS A 168 3.14 -9.10 9.66
CA LYS A 168 1.92 -9.57 10.34
C LYS A 168 1.40 -10.84 9.68
N GLY A 169 2.07 -11.95 9.98
CA GLY A 169 1.61 -13.31 9.71
C GLY A 169 1.87 -14.13 10.96
N GLY A 170 0.84 -14.26 11.79
CA GLY A 170 0.78 -15.00 13.04
C GLY A 170 -0.65 -14.92 13.54
#